data_AF-A0A1G1X7C4-F1
#
_entry.id   AF-A0A1G1X7C4-F1
#
_cell.length_a   1.000
_cell.length_b   1.000
_cell.length_c   1.000
_cell.angle_alpha   90.00
_cell.angle_beta   90.00
_cell.angle_gamma   90.00
#
_symmetry.space_group_name_H-M   'P 1'
#
loop_
_entity.id
_entity.type
_entity.pdbx_description
1 polymer ?
#
loop_
_entity_poly.entity_id
_entity_poly.type
_entity_poly.pdbx_seq_one_letter_code
_entity_poly.pdbx_strand_id
1 'polypeptide(L)'
;MKATMFALLALVLYAGANTVIERKLAHVSPLANTTYIYLILIIVSAPLVLFRDQIGLKLTMPDASHAWLIVCCAILFFFADLAWFQAYHTEGGRLEQVVATFLAFPILTAVMKGLSAGVYPTKSDIVSWLIVAAGLIVSIRQPFK
;
A
#
# COMPACT_ATOMS: atom_id res chain seq x y z
N MET A 1 -3.96 -19.22 -10.57
CA MET A 1 -3.93 -17.85 -11.14
C MET A 1 -2.51 -17.30 -11.03
N LYS A 2 -2.02 -16.57 -12.04
CA LYS A 2 -0.65 -15.99 -12.01
C LYS A 2 -0.59 -14.85 -10.99
N ALA A 3 0.53 -14.68 -10.29
CA ALA A 3 0.74 -13.63 -9.29
C ALA A 3 0.40 -12.22 -9.84
N THR A 4 0.69 -11.98 -11.10
CA THR A 4 0.35 -10.73 -11.82
C THR A 4 -1.14 -10.44 -11.83
N MET A 5 -2.01 -11.45 -11.91
CA MET A 5 -3.47 -11.23 -11.90
C MET A 5 -3.96 -10.73 -10.55
N PHE A 6 -3.42 -11.27 -9.44
CA PHE A 6 -3.76 -10.78 -8.10
C PHE A 6 -3.23 -9.36 -7.89
N ALA A 7 -2.04 -9.04 -8.39
CA ALA A 7 -1.51 -7.69 -8.34
C ALA A 7 -2.37 -6.69 -9.14
N LEU A 8 -2.83 -7.07 -10.33
CA LEU A 8 -3.73 -6.24 -11.14
C LEU A 8 -5.09 -6.02 -10.47
N LEU A 9 -5.67 -7.07 -9.88
CA LEU A 9 -6.91 -6.95 -9.12
C LEU A 9 -6.72 -6.02 -7.91
N ALA A 10 -5.62 -6.15 -7.19
CA ALA A 10 -5.29 -5.27 -6.07
C ALA A 10 -5.20 -3.80 -6.52
N LEU A 11 -4.57 -3.51 -7.66
CA LEU A 11 -4.50 -2.15 -8.21
C LEU A 11 -5.89 -1.54 -8.47
N VAL A 12 -6.84 -2.32 -9.00
CA VAL A 12 -8.22 -1.85 -9.20
C VAL A 12 -8.90 -1.54 -7.86
N LEU A 13 -8.75 -2.41 -6.86
CA LEU A 13 -9.30 -2.20 -5.53
C LEU A 13 -8.68 -0.98 -4.83
N TYR A 14 -7.36 -0.79 -4.95
CA TYR A 14 -6.67 0.38 -4.41
C TYR A 14 -7.14 1.67 -5.11
N ALA A 15 -7.30 1.68 -6.43
CA ALA A 15 -7.82 2.86 -7.14
C ALA A 15 -9.24 3.23 -6.66
N GLY A 16 -10.11 2.23 -6.50
CA GLY A 16 -11.45 2.42 -5.95
C GLY A 16 -11.43 2.95 -4.51
N ALA A 17 -10.63 2.34 -3.63
CA ALA A 17 -10.49 2.77 -2.24
C ALA A 17 -10.00 4.23 -2.15
N ASN A 18 -8.95 4.59 -2.89
CA ASN A 18 -8.42 5.96 -2.88
C ASN A 18 -9.44 7.00 -3.40
N THR A 19 -10.24 6.65 -4.41
CA THR A 19 -11.34 7.51 -4.90
C THR A 19 -12.41 7.75 -3.82
N VAL A 20 -12.79 6.70 -3.08
CA VAL A 20 -13.74 6.82 -1.96
C VAL A 20 -13.15 7.67 -0.84
N ILE A 21 -11.86 7.46 -0.51
CA ILE A 21 -11.17 8.22 0.53
C ILE A 21 -11.21 9.71 0.20
N GLU A 22 -10.77 10.11 -0.99
CA GLU A 22 -10.77 11.51 -1.40
C GLU A 22 -12.18 12.11 -1.39
N ARG A 23 -13.15 11.43 -2.05
CA ARG A 23 -14.49 12.02 -2.26
C ARG A 23 -15.39 11.99 -1.03
N LYS A 24 -15.20 11.02 -0.14
CA LYS A 24 -16.15 10.72 0.94
C LYS A 24 -15.52 10.72 2.33
N LEU A 25 -14.22 10.53 2.48
CA LEU A 25 -13.59 10.40 3.79
C LEU A 25 -12.48 11.44 4.05
N ALA A 26 -12.22 12.35 3.11
CA ALA A 26 -11.21 13.42 3.26
C ALA A 26 -11.55 14.44 4.35
N HIS A 27 -12.76 14.42 4.91
CA HIS A 27 -13.16 15.24 6.06
C HIS A 27 -13.06 14.49 7.39
N VAL A 28 -12.82 13.17 7.35
CA VAL A 28 -12.77 12.31 8.54
C VAL A 28 -11.32 12.20 8.98
N SER A 29 -11.04 12.55 10.23
CA SER A 29 -9.68 12.51 10.82
C SER A 29 -8.86 11.29 10.35
N PRO A 30 -7.62 11.47 9.88
CA PRO A 30 -6.75 10.38 9.43
C PRO A 30 -6.60 9.24 10.43
N LEU A 31 -6.50 9.59 11.72
CA LEU A 31 -6.42 8.60 12.81
C LEU A 31 -7.73 7.81 12.94
N ALA A 32 -8.89 8.46 12.79
CA ALA A 32 -10.18 7.80 12.83
C ALA A 32 -10.35 6.87 11.62
N ASN A 33 -10.05 7.33 10.40
CA ASN A 33 -10.07 6.51 9.19
C ASN A 33 -9.21 5.24 9.37
N THR A 34 -7.96 5.41 9.80
CA THR A 34 -7.05 4.27 10.05
C THR A 34 -7.67 3.31 11.06
N THR A 35 -8.10 3.81 12.22
CA THR A 35 -8.63 2.97 13.30
C THR A 35 -9.85 2.16 12.86
N TYR A 36 -10.83 2.79 12.20
CA TYR A 36 -12.04 2.11 11.75
C TYR A 36 -11.76 1.09 10.66
N ILE A 37 -10.87 1.38 9.73
CA ILE A 37 -10.49 0.43 8.67
C ILE A 37 -9.86 -0.82 9.29
N TYR A 38 -8.90 -0.66 10.20
CA TYR A 38 -8.28 -1.82 10.87
C TYR A 38 -9.30 -2.62 11.69
N LEU A 39 -10.24 -1.95 12.37
CA LEU A 39 -11.33 -2.64 13.08
C LEU A 39 -12.17 -3.50 12.13
N ILE A 40 -12.58 -2.93 10.99
CA ILE A 40 -13.37 -3.64 9.97
C ILE A 40 -12.57 -4.81 9.39
N LEU A 41 -11.27 -4.62 9.12
CA LEU A 41 -10.40 -5.70 8.64
C LEU A 41 -10.29 -6.84 9.64
N ILE A 42 -10.26 -6.57 10.95
CA ILE A 42 -10.30 -7.61 11.98
C ILE A 42 -11.63 -8.38 11.91
N ILE A 43 -12.76 -7.68 11.79
CA ILE A 43 -14.10 -8.29 11.70
C ILE A 43 -14.22 -9.17 10.45
N VAL A 44 -13.65 -8.76 9.32
CA VAL A 44 -13.68 -9.53 8.06
C VAL A 44 -12.70 -10.70 8.10
N SER A 45 -11.50 -10.51 8.65
CA SER A 45 -10.45 -11.54 8.66
C SER A 45 -10.69 -12.61 9.71
N ALA A 46 -11.27 -12.29 10.87
CA ALA A 46 -11.47 -13.25 11.95
C ALA A 46 -12.34 -14.46 11.54
N PRO A 47 -13.50 -14.32 10.88
CA PRO A 47 -14.27 -15.47 10.39
C PRO A 47 -13.50 -16.30 9.37
N LEU A 48 -12.74 -15.67 8.47
CA LEU A 48 -11.93 -16.38 7.47
C LEU A 48 -10.86 -17.25 8.13
N VAL A 49 -10.29 -16.80 9.25
CA VAL A 49 -9.33 -17.57 10.03
C VAL A 49 -10.03 -18.66 10.85
N LEU A 50 -11.13 -18.35 11.53
CA LEU A 50 -11.84 -19.28 12.41
C LEU A 50 -12.51 -20.43 11.64
N PHE A 51 -13.07 -20.15 10.47
CA PHE A 51 -13.78 -21.13 9.65
C PHE A 51 -12.94 -21.64 8.46
N ARG A 52 -11.63 -21.43 8.48
CA ARG A 52 -10.70 -21.76 7.37
C ARG A 52 -10.85 -23.18 6.84
N ASP A 53 -11.07 -24.16 7.72
CA ASP A 53 -11.17 -25.57 7.36
C ASP A 53 -12.52 -25.89 6.68
N GLN A 54 -13.59 -25.17 7.03
CA GLN A 54 -14.94 -25.35 6.48
C GLN A 54 -15.05 -24.76 5.06
N ILE A 55 -14.33 -23.67 4.80
CA ILE A 55 -14.32 -22.96 3.51
C ILE A 55 -13.17 -23.42 2.60
N GLY A 56 -12.41 -24.45 3.00
CA GLY A 56 -11.32 -25.02 2.21
C GLY A 56 -10.11 -24.09 2.04
N LEU A 57 -9.96 -23.08 2.89
CA LEU A 57 -8.87 -22.10 2.84
C LEU A 57 -7.61 -22.69 3.48
N LYS A 58 -6.60 -22.98 2.66
CA LYS A 58 -5.26 -23.36 3.14
C LYS A 58 -4.54 -22.11 3.66
N LEU A 59 -4.57 -21.91 4.97
CA LEU A 59 -3.90 -20.79 5.64
C LEU A 59 -2.61 -21.28 6.31
N THR A 60 -1.46 -20.75 5.88
CA THR A 60 -0.18 -21.00 6.55
C THR A 60 -0.05 -20.07 7.75
N MET A 61 0.00 -20.64 8.94
CA MET A 61 0.22 -19.86 10.16
C MET A 61 1.71 -19.53 10.32
N PRO A 62 2.04 -18.34 10.85
CA PRO A 62 3.42 -17.97 11.09
C PRO A 62 4.03 -18.80 12.22
N ASP A 63 5.31 -19.14 12.08
CA ASP A 63 6.07 -19.73 13.19
C ASP A 63 6.21 -18.71 14.32
N ALA A 64 6.14 -19.19 15.56
CA ALA A 64 6.26 -18.34 16.76
C ALA A 64 7.57 -17.52 16.79
N SER A 65 8.65 -18.06 16.22
CA SER A 65 9.95 -17.38 16.08
C SER A 65 9.93 -16.15 15.16
N HIS A 66 8.93 -16.05 14.28
CA HIS A 66 8.74 -14.95 13.33
C HIS A 66 7.55 -14.06 13.69
N ALA A 67 6.83 -14.36 14.78
CA ALA A 67 5.64 -13.59 15.18
C ALA A 67 5.97 -12.11 15.45
N TRP A 68 7.16 -11.81 15.98
CA TRP A 68 7.60 -10.44 16.22
C TRP A 68 7.78 -9.62 14.92
N LEU A 69 8.17 -10.26 13.81
CA LEU A 69 8.30 -9.60 12.51
C LEU A 69 6.92 -9.13 12.00
N ILE A 70 5.87 -9.90 12.28
CA ILE A 70 4.49 -9.51 11.93
C ILE A 70 4.09 -8.26 12.72
N VAL A 71 4.44 -8.19 14.00
CA VAL A 71 4.18 -7.01 14.83
C VAL A 71 4.93 -5.79 14.28
N CYS A 72 6.21 -5.94 13.90
CA CYS A 72 6.97 -4.87 13.26
C CYS A 72 6.32 -4.41 11.95
N CYS A 73 5.91 -5.32 11.09
CA CYS A 73 5.19 -4.99 9.85
C CYS A 73 3.86 -4.29 10.12
N ALA A 74 3.10 -4.73 11.13
CA ALA A 74 1.82 -4.10 11.50
C ALA A 74 2.01 -2.64 11.95
N ILE A 75 3.05 -2.36 12.74
CA ILE A 75 3.41 -1.00 13.16
C ILE A 75 3.79 -0.15 11.94
N LEU A 76 4.63 -0.68 11.05
CA LEU A 76 5.01 0.03 9.82
C LEU A 76 3.81 0.33 8.93
N PHE A 77 2.89 -0.62 8.75
CA PHE A 77 1.66 -0.41 7.99
C PHE A 77 0.76 0.63 8.64
N PHE A 78 0.61 0.60 9.96
CA PHE A 78 -0.22 1.58 10.66
C PHE A 78 0.28 3.01 10.43
N PHE A 79 1.58 3.27 10.57
CA PHE A 79 2.13 4.59 10.33
C PHE A 79 2.14 4.98 8.85
N ALA A 80 2.33 4.01 7.95
CA ALA A 80 2.22 4.24 6.51
C ALA A 80 0.79 4.65 6.13
N ASP A 81 -0.22 3.93 6.61
CA ASP A 81 -1.63 4.22 6.36
C ASP A 81 -2.03 5.56 6.99
N LEU A 82 -1.57 5.86 8.20
CA LEU A 82 -1.83 7.16 8.83
C LEU A 82 -1.25 8.31 8.00
N ALA A 83 0.01 8.19 7.56
CA ALA A 83 0.64 9.18 6.67
C ALA A 83 -0.10 9.29 5.32
N TRP A 84 -0.59 8.16 4.81
CA TRP A 84 -1.38 8.10 3.58
C TRP A 84 -2.70 8.87 3.70
N PHE A 85 -3.48 8.63 4.77
CA PHE A 85 -4.72 9.38 4.99
C PHE A 85 -4.48 10.85 5.32
N GLN A 86 -3.36 11.17 5.98
CA GLN A 86 -2.94 12.54 6.25
C GLN A 86 -2.67 13.30 4.95
N ALA A 87 -2.09 12.65 3.93
CA ALA A 87 -1.83 13.27 2.64
C ALA A 87 -3.11 13.84 1.99
N TYR A 88 -4.24 13.14 2.11
CA TYR A 88 -5.54 13.61 1.62
C TYR A 88 -6.17 14.76 2.45
N HIS A 89 -5.68 15.00 3.67
CA HIS A 89 -6.18 16.06 4.56
C HIS A 89 -5.39 17.36 4.47
N THR A 90 -4.14 17.30 3.99
CA THR A 90 -3.33 18.50 3.77
C THR A 90 -3.77 19.26 2.52
N GLU A 91 -3.72 20.60 2.57
CA GLU A 91 -4.03 21.50 1.44
C GLU A 91 -3.10 21.19 0.24
N GLY A 92 -3.54 20.29 -0.66
CA GLY A 92 -2.75 19.83 -1.80
C GLY A 92 -2.89 18.33 -2.13
N GLY A 93 -3.49 17.53 -1.26
CA GLY A 93 -3.65 16.08 -1.40
C GLY A 93 -4.63 15.57 -2.46
N ARG A 94 -4.51 16.01 -3.72
CA ARG A 94 -5.35 15.49 -4.82
C ARG A 94 -5.01 14.03 -5.09
N LEU A 95 -6.04 13.22 -5.35
CA LEU A 95 -5.91 11.78 -5.60
C LEU A 95 -4.81 11.44 -6.59
N GLU A 96 -4.72 12.15 -7.70
CA GLU A 96 -3.74 11.88 -8.74
C GLU A 96 -2.31 12.10 -8.25
N GLN A 97 -2.07 13.12 -7.43
CA GLN A 97 -0.74 13.41 -6.88
C GLN A 97 -0.35 12.38 -5.83
N VAL A 98 -1.28 12.05 -4.93
CA VAL A 98 -1.05 11.06 -3.87
C VAL A 98 -0.79 9.68 -4.50
N VAL A 99 -1.62 9.25 -5.46
CA VAL A 99 -1.46 7.96 -6.14
C VAL A 99 -0.23 7.94 -7.04
N ALA A 100 0.16 9.04 -7.67
CA ALA A 100 1.39 9.09 -8.48
C ALA A 100 2.64 8.72 -7.66
N THR A 101 2.67 9.03 -6.36
CA THR A 101 3.79 8.63 -5.49
C THR A 101 4.04 7.12 -5.44
N PHE A 102 3.03 6.28 -5.71
CA PHE A 102 3.22 4.83 -5.82
C PHE A 102 4.19 4.44 -6.93
N LEU A 103 4.37 5.28 -7.96
CA LEU A 103 5.35 5.02 -9.00
C LEU A 103 6.76 4.92 -8.42
N ALA A 104 7.06 5.57 -7.29
CA ALA A 104 8.36 5.49 -6.63
C ALA A 104 8.61 4.16 -5.88
N PHE A 105 7.59 3.32 -5.66
CA PHE A 105 7.71 2.08 -4.87
C PHE A 105 8.79 1.12 -5.39
N PRO A 106 8.95 0.86 -6.70
CA PRO A 106 10.00 -0.02 -7.21
C PRO A 106 11.41 0.49 -6.88
N ILE A 107 11.62 1.80 -6.94
CA ILE A 107 12.89 2.46 -6.61
C ILE A 107 13.19 2.25 -5.13
N LEU A 108 12.25 2.63 -4.26
CA LEU A 108 12.39 2.50 -2.81
C LEU A 108 12.57 1.04 -2.39
N THR A 109 11.83 0.11 -2.99
CA THR A 109 11.96 -1.33 -2.72
C THR A 109 13.35 -1.84 -3.05
N ALA A 110 13.93 -1.43 -4.18
CA ALA A 110 15.26 -1.85 -4.56
C ALA A 110 16.34 -1.24 -3.66
N VAL A 111 16.18 0.02 -3.25
CA VAL A 111 17.06 0.64 -2.25
C VAL A 111 17.00 -0.14 -0.93
N MET A 112 15.79 -0.44 -0.43
CA MET A 112 15.61 -1.20 0.81
C MET A 112 16.19 -2.62 0.69
N LYS A 113 16.06 -3.28 -0.47
CA LYS A 113 16.70 -4.58 -0.74
C LYS A 113 18.22 -4.49 -0.80
N GLY A 114 18.77 -3.43 -1.40
CA GLY A 114 20.21 -3.16 -1.40
C GLY A 114 20.75 -2.99 0.01
N LEU A 115 20.04 -2.25 0.86
CA LEU A 115 20.42 -2.00 2.26
C LEU A 115 20.30 -3.24 3.16
N SER A 116 19.28 -4.08 2.94
CA SER A 116 18.99 -5.23 3.82
C SER A 116 19.63 -6.54 3.36
N ALA A 117 19.70 -6.78 2.05
CA ALA A 117 20.11 -8.05 1.46
C ALA A 117 21.34 -7.94 0.54
N GLY A 118 21.92 -6.73 0.39
CA GLY A 118 23.07 -6.49 -0.49
C GLY A 118 22.77 -6.69 -1.98
N VAL A 119 21.49 -6.75 -2.36
CA VAL A 119 21.07 -6.93 -3.76
C VAL A 119 20.92 -5.57 -4.42
N TYR A 120 21.85 -5.25 -5.32
CA TYR A 120 21.86 -3.98 -6.04
C TYR A 120 21.07 -4.04 -7.36
N PRO A 121 20.46 -2.93 -7.78
CA PRO A 121 19.68 -2.85 -9.01
C PRO A 121 20.53 -3.10 -10.27
N THR A 122 19.91 -3.73 -11.25
CA THR A 122 20.49 -3.95 -12.58
C THR A 122 20.38 -2.69 -13.45
N LYS A 123 21.12 -2.64 -14.58
CA LYS A 123 21.02 -1.53 -15.54
C LYS A 123 19.59 -1.34 -16.08
N SER A 124 18.83 -2.43 -16.27
CA SER A 124 17.42 -2.38 -16.69
C SER A 124 16.50 -1.80 -15.61
N ASP A 125 16.80 -2.05 -14.33
CA ASP A 125 16.05 -1.45 -13.23
C ASP A 125 16.26 0.07 -13.21
N ILE A 126 17.51 0.52 -13.38
CA ILE A 126 17.85 1.95 -13.43
C ILE A 126 17.12 2.67 -14.57
N VAL A 127 17.05 2.08 -15.77
CA VAL A 127 16.31 2.66 -16.90
C VAL A 127 14.81 2.77 -16.57
N SER A 128 14.24 1.73 -15.95
CA SER A 128 12.84 1.73 -15.53
C SER A 128 12.56 2.83 -14.49
N TRP A 129 13.51 3.10 -13.59
CA TRP A 129 13.41 4.15 -12.59
C TRP A 129 13.41 5.55 -13.19
N LEU A 130 14.20 5.78 -14.24
CA LEU A 130 14.20 7.06 -14.96
C LEU A 130 12.83 7.33 -15.61
N ILE A 131 12.19 6.30 -16.19
CA ILE A 131 10.85 6.41 -16.76
C ILE A 131 9.81 6.75 -15.67
N VAL A 132 9.88 6.05 -14.54
CA VAL A 132 9.06 6.31 -13.34
C VAL A 132 9.23 7.75 -12.84
N ALA A 133 10.47 8.22 -12.73
CA ALA A 133 10.78 9.56 -12.25
C ALA A 133 10.24 10.63 -13.21
N ALA A 134 10.35 10.42 -14.52
CA ALA A 134 9.75 11.30 -15.51
C ALA A 134 8.21 11.34 -15.38
N GLY A 135 7.56 10.19 -15.19
CA GLY A 135 6.11 10.11 -14.96
C GLY A 135 5.65 10.86 -13.71
N LEU A 136 6.39 10.73 -12.61
CA LEU A 136 6.16 11.49 -11.36
C LEU A 136 6.27 13.00 -11.59
N ILE A 137 7.33 13.46 -12.24
CA ILE A 137 7.55 14.89 -12.51
C ILE A 137 6.41 15.47 -13.35
N VAL A 138 5.97 14.74 -14.39
CA VAL A 138 4.86 15.18 -15.24
C VAL A 138 3.55 15.22 -14.44
N SER A 139 3.26 14.18 -13.66
CA SER A 139 2.01 14.09 -12.89
C SER A 139 1.90 15.16 -11.81
N ILE A 140 2.99 15.49 -11.12
CA ILE A 140 3.01 16.52 -10.08
C ILE A 140 2.89 17.93 -10.68
N ARG A 141 3.47 18.17 -11.86
CA ARG A 141 3.52 19.50 -12.50
C ARG A 141 2.26 19.88 -13.27
N GLN A 142 1.36 18.94 -13.58
CA GLN A 142 0.13 19.28 -14.28
C GLN A 142 -0.89 19.88 -13.30
N PRO A 143 -1.31 21.15 -13.48
CA PRO A 143 -2.50 21.64 -12.82
C PRO A 143 -3.70 20.89 -13.42
N PHE A 144 -4.20 19.88 -12.71
CA PHE A 144 -5.44 19.23 -13.07
C PHE A 144 -6.56 20.28 -12.98
N LYS A 145 -7.09 20.72 -14.12
CA LYS A 145 -8.23 21.64 -14.19
C LYS A 145 -9.50 20.97 -13.71
#